data_AF-A0A1F9C135-F1
#
_entry.id   AF-A0A1F9C135-F1
#
_cell.length_a   1.000
_cell.length_b   1.000
_cell.length_c   1.000
_cell.angle_alpha   90.00
_cell.angle_beta   90.00
_cell.angle_gamma   90.00
#
_symmetry.space_group_name_H-M   'P 1'
#
loop_
_entity.id
_entity.type
_entity.pdbx_description
1 polymer ?
#
loop_
_entity_poly.entity_id
_entity_poly.type
_entity_poly.pdbx_seq_one_letter_code
_entity_poly.pdbx_strand_id
1 'polypeptide(L)'
;MPPTDPQSASFAWVFAFVILQRVLELGLCRRNRRVLYARGGKEFFPETYPVMVGLHVLFLLALFLESHPWRVPLDALTFGCLAALLPVTGMRYWAIASLGENWTTRIVVVPGEPVKRAGPYRFLRHPNYLVLVLEFFLIPLLLRAPVTLVVFSLANLLALRQRIRLEEDALRDFTDYEEKFPGTRQPY
;
A
#
# COMPACT_ATOMS: atom_id res chain seq x y z
N MET A 1 31.06 -29.37 -17.39
CA MET A 1 29.66 -29.24 -16.95
C MET A 1 29.02 -28.15 -17.78
N PRO A 2 27.91 -28.39 -18.49
CA PRO A 2 27.14 -27.28 -19.02
C PRO A 2 26.66 -26.44 -17.82
N PRO A 3 26.65 -25.10 -17.93
CA PRO A 3 26.00 -24.29 -16.91
C PRO A 3 24.55 -24.78 -16.81
N THR A 4 24.14 -25.23 -15.63
CA THR A 4 22.74 -25.47 -15.35
C THR A 4 22.08 -24.11 -15.43
N ASP A 5 21.46 -23.78 -16.57
CA ASP A 5 20.59 -22.62 -16.66
C ASP A 5 19.62 -22.72 -15.47
N PRO A 6 19.60 -21.73 -14.56
CA PRO A 6 18.71 -21.79 -13.43
C PRO A 6 17.29 -21.94 -13.99
N GLN A 7 16.60 -22.99 -13.54
CA GLN A 7 15.22 -23.23 -13.96
C GLN A 7 14.45 -21.93 -13.79
N SER A 8 13.90 -21.40 -14.88
CA SER A 8 13.18 -20.13 -14.86
C SER A 8 11.70 -20.41 -15.12
N ALA A 9 10.84 -19.71 -14.39
CA ALA A 9 9.40 -19.82 -14.53
C ALA A 9 8.80 -18.50 -14.99
N SER A 10 7.61 -18.56 -15.59
CA SER A 10 6.86 -17.36 -15.93
C SER A 10 6.19 -16.78 -14.68
N PHE A 11 6.41 -15.49 -14.45
CA PHE A 11 5.81 -14.71 -13.36
C PHE A 11 4.78 -13.70 -13.88
N ALA A 12 4.29 -13.85 -15.12
CA ALA A 12 3.25 -12.99 -15.67
C ALA A 12 1.96 -12.95 -14.81
N TRP A 13 1.69 -14.03 -14.06
CA TRP A 13 0.57 -14.11 -13.12
C TRP A 13 0.63 -13.04 -12.01
N VAL A 14 1.82 -12.54 -11.66
CA VAL A 14 2.00 -11.49 -10.64
C VAL A 14 1.25 -10.22 -11.05
N PHE A 15 1.26 -9.85 -12.33
CA PHE A 15 0.53 -8.69 -12.82
C PHE A 15 -0.97 -8.87 -12.69
N ALA A 16 -1.49 -10.03 -13.13
CA ALA A 16 -2.91 -10.34 -12.99
C ALA A 16 -3.35 -10.31 -11.53
N PHE A 17 -2.54 -10.89 -10.63
CA PHE A 17 -2.79 -10.90 -9.20
C PHE A 17 -2.81 -9.48 -8.61
N VAL A 18 -1.79 -8.67 -8.88
CA VAL A 18 -1.70 -7.31 -8.33
C VAL A 18 -2.80 -6.41 -8.89
N ILE A 19 -3.11 -6.50 -10.19
CA ILE A 19 -4.20 -5.73 -10.82
C ILE A 19 -5.54 -6.13 -10.19
N LEU A 20 -5.81 -7.43 -10.06
CA LEU A 20 -7.04 -7.92 -9.44
C LEU A 20 -7.16 -7.42 -8.00
N GLN A 21 -6.09 -7.53 -7.20
CA GLN A 21 -6.04 -7.03 -5.84
C GLN A 21 -6.39 -5.53 -5.78
N ARG A 22 -5.79 -4.70 -6.65
CA ARG A 22 -6.08 -3.25 -6.71
C ARG A 22 -7.53 -2.97 -7.10
N VAL A 23 -8.10 -3.71 -8.05
CA VAL A 23 -9.50 -3.54 -8.45
C VAL A 23 -10.45 -3.91 -7.31
N LEU A 24 -10.21 -5.01 -6.60
CA LEU A 24 -11.00 -5.43 -5.45
C LEU A 24 -10.92 -4.40 -4.31
N GLU A 25 -9.72 -3.90 -4.00
CA GLU A 25 -9.46 -2.82 -3.05
C GLU A 25 -10.23 -1.53 -3.41
N LEU A 26 -10.25 -1.15 -4.70
CA LEU A 26 -11.02 0.00 -5.16
C LEU A 26 -12.53 -0.22 -5.04
N GLY A 27 -13.01 -1.43 -5.31
CA GLY A 27 -14.41 -1.82 -5.12
C GLY A 27 -14.83 -1.71 -3.65
N LEU A 28 -14.02 -2.26 -2.74
CA LEU A 28 -14.23 -2.16 -1.30
C LEU A 28 -14.20 -0.69 -0.85
N CYS A 29 -13.23 0.08 -1.32
CA CYS A 29 -13.14 1.50 -0.99
C CYS A 29 -14.38 2.29 -1.43
N ARG A 30 -14.96 1.98 -2.61
CA ARG A 30 -16.20 2.62 -3.07
C ARG A 30 -17.38 2.29 -2.16
N ARG A 31 -17.50 1.03 -1.72
CA ARG A 31 -18.54 0.61 -0.76
C ARG A 31 -18.38 1.34 0.58
N ASN A 32 -17.18 1.30 1.14
CA ASN A 32 -16.87 1.92 2.43
C ASN A 32 -17.09 3.43 2.44
N ARG A 33 -16.70 4.14 1.36
CA ARG A 33 -16.96 5.58 1.24
C ARG A 33 -18.44 5.94 1.33
N ARG A 34 -19.33 5.14 0.72
CA ARG A 34 -20.79 5.39 0.83
C ARG A 34 -21.25 5.28 2.28
N VAL A 35 -20.74 4.30 3.02
CA VAL A 35 -21.04 4.13 4.45
C VAL A 35 -20.50 5.31 5.26
N LEU A 36 -19.25 5.73 5.01
CA LEU A 36 -18.65 6.86 5.72
C LEU A 36 -19.38 8.18 5.45
N TYR A 37 -19.75 8.49 4.20
CA TYR A 37 -20.53 9.68 3.89
C TYR A 37 -21.93 9.65 4.52
N ALA A 38 -22.56 8.47 4.61
CA ALA A 38 -23.84 8.32 5.31
C ALA A 38 -23.72 8.58 6.83
N ARG A 39 -22.52 8.42 7.40
CA ARG A 39 -22.20 8.77 8.80
C ARG A 39 -21.75 10.22 8.99
N GLY A 40 -21.78 11.05 7.94
CA GLY A 40 -21.31 12.44 7.99
C GLY A 40 -19.82 12.62 7.71
N GLY A 41 -19.17 11.59 7.15
CA GLY A 41 -17.78 11.64 6.71
C GLY A 41 -17.52 12.76 5.69
N LYS A 42 -16.35 13.37 5.76
CA LYS A 42 -15.87 14.37 4.80
C LYS A 42 -14.57 13.90 4.19
N GLU A 43 -14.42 14.12 2.89
CA GLU A 43 -13.18 13.84 2.18
C GLU A 43 -12.25 15.04 2.30
N PHE A 44 -10.99 14.78 2.66
CA PHE A 44 -9.93 15.77 2.81
C PHE A 44 -8.85 15.53 1.74
N PHE A 45 -8.28 16.62 1.23
CA PHE A 45 -7.20 16.62 0.23
C PHE A 45 -7.44 15.72 -1.00
N PRO A 46 -8.61 15.80 -1.68
CA PRO A 46 -8.95 14.96 -2.82
C PRO A 46 -7.96 15.07 -4.00
N GLU A 47 -7.25 16.20 -4.12
CA GLU A 47 -6.24 16.48 -5.13
C GLU A 47 -5.01 15.55 -5.06
N THR A 48 -4.76 14.93 -3.90
CA THR A 48 -3.63 14.00 -3.73
C THR A 48 -3.94 12.60 -4.26
N TYR A 49 -5.22 12.27 -4.43
CA TYR A 49 -5.64 10.93 -4.86
C TYR A 49 -5.23 10.59 -6.30
N PRO A 50 -5.45 11.46 -7.31
CA PRO A 50 -4.96 11.23 -8.67
C PRO A 50 -3.44 10.98 -8.74
N VAL A 51 -2.65 11.67 -7.92
CA VAL A 51 -1.19 11.47 -7.85
C VAL A 51 -0.85 10.04 -7.39
N MET A 52 -1.52 9.56 -6.33
CA MET A 52 -1.33 8.18 -5.86
C MET A 52 -1.77 7.15 -6.91
N VAL A 53 -2.89 7.37 -7.60
CA VAL A 53 -3.34 6.47 -8.69
C VAL A 53 -2.33 6.48 -9.84
N GLY A 54 -1.88 7.66 -10.28
CA GLY A 54 -0.89 7.82 -11.33
C GLY A 54 0.42 7.10 -11.00
N LEU A 55 0.91 7.25 -9.75
CA LEU A 55 2.09 6.53 -9.28
C LEU A 55 1.94 5.00 -9.41
N HIS A 56 0.79 4.45 -9.02
CA HIS A 56 0.56 3.00 -9.10
C HIS A 56 0.40 2.49 -10.54
N VAL A 57 -0.26 3.27 -11.40
CA VAL A 57 -0.41 2.92 -12.81
C VAL A 57 0.95 2.96 -13.51
N LEU A 58 1.73 4.03 -13.31
CA LEU A 58 3.07 4.15 -13.86
C LEU A 58 4.01 3.07 -13.31
N PHE A 59 3.89 2.72 -12.02
CA PHE A 59 4.64 1.62 -11.42
C PHE A 59 4.36 0.31 -12.13
N LEU A 60 3.09 -0.06 -12.32
CA LEU A 60 2.72 -1.31 -12.99
C LEU A 60 3.17 -1.33 -14.45
N LEU A 61 3.06 -0.21 -15.16
CA LEU A 61 3.52 -0.09 -16.55
C LEU A 61 5.05 -0.23 -16.64
N ALA A 62 5.80 0.52 -15.82
CA ALA A 62 7.25 0.46 -15.79
C ALA A 62 7.74 -0.96 -15.43
N LEU A 63 7.15 -1.55 -14.39
CA LEU A 63 7.45 -2.92 -13.98
C LEU A 63 7.18 -3.92 -15.10
N PHE A 64 6.04 -3.81 -15.77
CA PHE A 64 5.65 -4.71 -16.86
C PHE A 64 6.60 -4.64 -18.03
N LEU A 65 7.00 -3.42 -18.42
CA LEU A 65 7.93 -3.19 -19.52
C LEU A 65 9.35 -3.64 -19.18
N GLU A 66 9.87 -3.28 -18.00
CA GLU A 66 11.25 -3.58 -17.58
C GLU A 66 11.46 -5.08 -17.34
N SER A 67 10.46 -5.77 -16.78
CA SER A 67 10.60 -7.19 -16.43
C SER A 67 10.27 -8.15 -17.57
N HIS A 68 9.97 -7.68 -18.79
CA HIS A 68 9.77 -8.53 -19.95
C HIS A 68 11.04 -9.35 -20.24
N PRO A 69 10.99 -10.69 -20.45
CA PRO A 69 9.83 -11.53 -20.82
C PRO A 69 9.09 -12.19 -19.64
N TRP A 70 9.19 -11.63 -18.44
CA TRP A 70 8.58 -12.13 -17.18
C TRP A 70 9.05 -13.52 -16.79
N ARG A 71 10.25 -13.90 -17.22
CA ARG A 71 10.92 -15.12 -16.78
C ARG A 71 11.88 -14.81 -15.65
N VAL A 72 11.63 -15.42 -14.50
CA VAL A 72 12.43 -15.21 -13.29
C VAL A 72 13.13 -16.52 -12.93
N PRO A 73 14.43 -16.51 -12.61
CA PRO A 73 15.15 -17.67 -12.10
C PRO A 73 14.56 -18.18 -10.78
N LEU A 74 14.42 -19.50 -10.62
CA LEU A 74 13.99 -20.13 -9.36
C LEU A 74 15.17 -20.29 -8.38
N ASP A 75 15.77 -19.17 -8.01
CA ASP A 75 16.88 -19.12 -7.05
C ASP A 75 16.42 -18.70 -5.64
N ALA A 76 17.37 -18.66 -4.71
CA ALA A 76 17.11 -18.29 -3.32
C ALA A 76 16.49 -16.89 -3.17
N LEU A 77 16.81 -15.95 -4.07
CA LEU A 77 16.24 -14.60 -4.04
C LEU A 77 14.75 -14.63 -4.38
N THR A 78 14.36 -15.41 -5.40
CA THR A 78 12.95 -15.58 -5.79
C THR A 78 12.14 -16.19 -4.65
N PHE A 79 12.63 -17.28 -4.05
CA PHE A 79 11.96 -17.89 -2.89
C PHE A 79 11.93 -16.96 -1.67
N GLY A 80 13.01 -16.20 -1.43
CA GLY A 80 13.06 -15.19 -0.36
C GLY A 80 12.03 -14.09 -0.55
N CYS A 81 11.88 -13.57 -1.78
CA CYS A 81 10.86 -12.55 -2.09
C CYS A 81 9.44 -13.10 -1.92
N LEU A 82 9.16 -14.32 -2.41
CA LEU A 82 7.86 -14.96 -2.24
C LEU A 82 7.52 -15.22 -0.77
N ALA A 83 8.49 -15.73 0.00
CA ALA A 83 8.34 -15.97 1.43
C ALA A 83 8.09 -14.66 2.20
N ALA A 84 8.72 -13.55 1.80
CA ALA A 84 8.49 -12.23 2.38
C ALA A 84 7.15 -11.61 1.97
N LEU A 85 6.68 -11.84 0.74
CA LEU A 85 5.40 -11.33 0.24
C LEU A 85 4.19 -11.97 0.95
N LEU A 86 4.31 -13.21 1.42
CA LEU A 86 3.24 -13.89 2.18
C LEU A 86 2.81 -13.12 3.45
N PRO A 87 3.68 -12.84 4.43
CA PRO A 87 3.30 -12.07 5.61
C PRO A 87 2.95 -10.62 5.29
N VAL A 88 3.54 -10.02 4.25
CA VAL A 88 3.17 -8.65 3.79
C VAL A 88 1.72 -8.62 3.32
N THR A 89 1.34 -9.59 2.50
CA THR A 89 -0.04 -9.75 2.02
C THR A 89 -0.98 -10.09 3.17
N GLY A 90 -0.56 -10.93 4.12
CA GLY A 90 -1.33 -11.19 5.33
C GLY A 90 -1.58 -9.94 6.17
N MET A 91 -0.53 -9.13 6.40
CA MET A 91 -0.62 -7.86 7.12
C MET A 91 -1.58 -6.88 6.45
N ARG A 92 -1.60 -6.81 5.12
CA ARG A 92 -2.55 -6.01 4.34
C ARG A 92 -3.98 -6.35 4.68
N TYR A 93 -4.36 -7.62 4.51
CA TYR A 93 -5.74 -8.04 4.75
C TYR A 93 -6.11 -7.95 6.22
N TRP A 94 -5.17 -8.18 7.15
CA TRP A 94 -5.39 -7.95 8.57
C TRP A 94 -5.66 -6.47 8.88
N ALA A 95 -4.91 -5.54 8.27
CA ALA A 95 -5.12 -4.11 8.43
C ALA A 95 -6.45 -3.64 7.81
N ILE A 96 -6.79 -4.13 6.61
CA ILE A 96 -8.08 -3.85 5.95
C ILE A 96 -9.24 -4.35 6.83
N ALA A 97 -9.19 -5.60 7.29
CA ALA A 97 -10.22 -6.20 8.12
C ALA A 97 -10.35 -5.48 9.48
N SER A 98 -9.23 -5.06 10.07
CA SER A 98 -9.22 -4.36 11.35
C SER A 98 -9.90 -2.99 11.26
N LEU A 99 -9.71 -2.24 10.18
CA LEU A 99 -10.42 -0.99 9.94
C LEU A 99 -11.87 -1.22 9.52
N GLY A 100 -12.14 -2.25 8.73
CA GLY A 100 -13.47 -2.59 8.24
C GLY A 100 -14.00 -1.48 7.34
N GLU A 101 -15.17 -0.93 7.67
CA GLU A 101 -15.84 0.14 6.90
C GLU A 101 -15.07 1.47 6.91
N ASN A 102 -14.18 1.68 7.88
CA ASN A 102 -13.34 2.87 7.95
C ASN A 102 -12.14 2.81 7.00
N TRP A 103 -11.87 1.64 6.39
CA TRP A 103 -10.79 1.51 5.43
C TRP A 103 -11.17 2.14 4.09
N THR A 104 -10.42 3.16 3.67
CA THR A 104 -10.54 3.72 2.32
C THR A 104 -9.18 4.11 1.76
N THR A 105 -9.10 4.19 0.44
CA THR A 105 -7.90 4.68 -0.28
C THR A 105 -7.87 6.21 -0.42
N ARG A 106 -8.86 6.91 0.12
CA ARG A 106 -8.97 8.38 0.18
C ARG A 106 -8.94 8.81 1.64
N ILE A 107 -8.56 10.05 1.94
CA ILE A 107 -8.60 10.54 3.32
C ILE A 107 -10.04 10.95 3.60
N VAL A 108 -10.82 10.06 4.20
CA VAL A 108 -12.20 10.33 4.62
C VAL A 108 -12.28 10.18 6.12
N VAL A 109 -12.65 11.27 6.80
CA VAL A 109 -12.76 11.32 8.26
C VAL A 109 -14.21 11.63 8.63
N VAL A 110 -14.75 10.90 9.60
CA VAL A 110 -16.05 11.17 10.22
C VAL A 110 -15.80 12.01 11.47
N PRO A 111 -16.16 13.32 11.48
CA PRO A 111 -15.87 14.18 12.61
C PRO A 111 -16.53 13.68 13.89
N GLY A 112 -15.78 13.63 14.98
CA GLY A 112 -16.25 13.16 16.29
C GLY A 112 -16.33 11.63 16.46
N GLU A 113 -16.01 10.83 15.43
CA GLU A 113 -15.84 9.39 15.62
C GLU A 113 -14.47 9.06 16.23
N PRO A 114 -14.41 8.08 17.14
CA PRO A 114 -13.17 7.64 17.75
C PRO A 114 -12.26 6.93 16.73
N VAL A 115 -10.98 7.29 16.69
CA VAL A 115 -9.97 6.61 15.86
C VAL A 115 -9.86 5.14 16.26
N LYS A 116 -9.93 4.25 15.28
CA LYS A 116 -9.96 2.80 15.50
C LYS A 116 -8.56 2.25 15.73
N ARG A 117 -8.32 1.66 16.92
CA ARG A 117 -7.06 0.98 17.29
C ARG A 117 -7.24 -0.53 17.43
N ALA A 118 -7.61 -1.19 16.34
CA ALA A 118 -7.82 -2.64 16.28
C ALA A 118 -6.73 -3.35 15.46
N GLY A 119 -6.42 -4.60 15.80
CA GLY A 119 -5.46 -5.43 15.07
C GLY A 119 -4.05 -4.80 14.99
N PRO A 120 -3.48 -4.62 13.78
CA PRO A 120 -2.12 -4.12 13.65
C PRO A 120 -1.99 -2.63 14.03
N TYR A 121 -3.10 -1.88 14.04
CA TYR A 121 -3.16 -0.46 14.43
C TYR A 121 -2.86 -0.21 15.92
N ARG A 122 -2.73 -1.29 16.70
CA ARG A 122 -2.30 -1.27 18.11
C ARG A 122 -0.81 -0.96 18.24
N PHE A 123 -0.03 -1.47 17.28
CA PHE A 123 1.43 -1.47 17.30
C PHE A 123 2.00 -0.42 16.35
N LEU A 124 1.35 -0.23 15.20
CA LEU A 124 1.77 0.71 14.16
C LEU A 124 0.64 1.68 13.87
N ARG A 125 0.95 2.96 13.62
CA ARG A 125 -0.06 3.95 13.22
C ARG A 125 -0.61 3.65 11.83
N HIS A 126 0.28 3.26 10.93
CA HIS A 126 -0.03 3.10 9.50
C HIS A 126 0.47 1.76 8.94
N PRO A 127 -0.01 0.61 9.44
CA PRO A 127 0.41 -0.71 8.97
C PRO A 127 0.15 -0.92 7.47
N ASN A 128 -0.93 -0.33 6.92
CA ASN A 128 -1.22 -0.38 5.48
C ASN A 128 -0.14 0.30 4.63
N TYR A 129 0.45 1.40 5.12
CA TYR A 129 1.51 2.09 4.38
C TYR A 129 2.84 1.33 4.45
N LEU A 130 3.12 0.64 5.57
CA LEU A 130 4.26 -0.27 5.64
C LEU A 130 4.15 -1.38 4.60
N VAL A 131 2.98 -2.02 4.48
CA VAL A 131 2.73 -3.02 3.42
C VAL A 131 2.98 -2.42 2.04
N LEU A 132 2.51 -1.20 1.78
CA LEU A 132 2.68 -0.58 0.47
C LEU A 132 4.16 -0.34 0.14
N VAL A 133 4.96 0.13 1.10
CA VAL A 133 6.42 0.28 0.94
C VAL A 133 7.06 -1.07 0.64
N LEU A 134 6.71 -2.12 1.39
CA LEU A 134 7.26 -3.46 1.20
C LEU A 134 6.88 -4.06 -0.15
N GLU A 135 5.67 -3.84 -0.66
CA GLU A 135 5.27 -4.31 -1.99
C GLU A 135 6.01 -3.58 -3.12
N PHE A 136 6.16 -2.26 -3.01
CA PHE A 136 6.92 -1.47 -3.99
C PHE A 136 8.40 -1.85 -4.05
N PHE A 137 8.92 -2.46 -2.98
CA PHE A 137 10.28 -3.00 -2.93
C PHE A 137 10.34 -4.47 -3.37
N LEU A 138 9.52 -5.35 -2.79
CA LEU A 138 9.63 -6.79 -3.02
C LEU A 138 9.18 -7.22 -4.41
N ILE A 139 8.16 -6.57 -5.00
CA ILE A 139 7.64 -7.00 -6.31
C ILE A 139 8.64 -6.70 -7.44
N PRO A 140 9.25 -5.51 -7.55
CA PRO A 140 10.28 -5.28 -8.56
C PRO A 140 11.54 -6.10 -8.30
N LEU A 141 11.88 -6.35 -7.03
CA LEU A 141 13.00 -7.23 -6.68
C LEU A 141 12.75 -8.66 -7.17
N LEU A 142 11.55 -9.19 -6.95
CA LEU A 142 11.11 -10.50 -7.43
C LEU A 142 11.22 -10.59 -8.96
N LEU A 143 10.77 -9.54 -9.67
CA LEU A 143 10.74 -9.49 -11.13
C LEU A 143 12.05 -9.02 -11.78
N ARG A 144 13.12 -8.83 -11.00
CA ARG A 144 14.44 -8.37 -11.47
C ARG A 144 14.39 -7.04 -12.23
N ALA A 145 13.57 -6.11 -11.76
CA ALA A 145 13.39 -4.77 -12.31
C ALA A 145 14.05 -3.70 -11.41
N PRO A 146 15.39 -3.55 -11.44
CA PRO A 146 16.12 -2.67 -10.53
C PRO A 146 15.82 -1.19 -10.73
N VAL A 147 15.51 -0.73 -11.94
CA VAL A 147 15.18 0.68 -12.19
C VAL A 147 13.83 0.99 -11.57
N THR A 148 12.82 0.15 -11.84
CA THR A 148 11.49 0.27 -11.22
C THR A 148 11.58 0.17 -9.70
N LEU A 149 12.38 -0.76 -9.17
CA LEU A 149 12.65 -0.91 -7.74
C LEU A 149 13.06 0.42 -7.11
N VAL A 150 14.14 1.02 -7.61
CA VAL A 150 14.72 2.23 -6.99
C VAL A 150 13.81 3.43 -7.19
N VAL A 151 13.40 3.71 -8.42
CA VAL A 151 12.63 4.91 -8.77
C VAL A 151 11.29 4.92 -8.03
N PHE A 152 10.55 3.82 -8.09
CA PHE A 152 9.20 3.79 -7.50
C PHE A 152 9.21 3.54 -6.00
N SER A 153 10.19 2.85 -5.43
CA SER A 153 10.31 2.76 -3.96
C SER A 153 10.56 4.14 -3.35
N LEU A 154 11.45 4.94 -3.95
CA LEU A 154 11.72 6.31 -3.50
C LEU A 154 10.52 7.23 -3.71
N ALA A 155 9.91 7.20 -4.90
CA ALA A 155 8.72 8.00 -5.19
C ALA A 155 7.54 7.64 -4.26
N ASN A 156 7.34 6.35 -3.98
CA ASN A 156 6.32 5.87 -3.05
C ASN A 156 6.60 6.32 -1.61
N LEU A 157 7.86 6.30 -1.17
CA LEU A 157 8.21 6.77 0.18
C LEU A 157 7.90 8.27 0.34
N LEU A 158 8.22 9.09 -0.66
CA LEU A 158 7.92 10.52 -0.64
C LEU A 158 6.41 10.79 -0.66
N ALA A 159 5.67 10.11 -1.55
CA ALA A 159 4.22 10.24 -1.66
C ALA A 159 3.51 9.81 -0.36
N LEU A 160 3.94 8.70 0.25
CA LEU A 160 3.40 8.22 1.51
C LEU A 160 3.74 9.14 2.67
N ARG A 161 4.94 9.74 2.71
CA ARG A 161 5.29 10.70 3.76
C ARG A 161 4.36 11.92 3.73
N GLN A 162 4.09 12.48 2.55
CA GLN A 162 3.15 13.58 2.41
C GLN A 162 1.74 13.15 2.81
N ARG A 163 1.31 11.97 2.34
CA ARG A 163 -0.03 11.43 2.62
C ARG A 163 -0.26 11.16 4.11
N ILE A 164 0.72 10.59 4.81
CA ILE A 164 0.68 10.36 6.26
C ILE A 164 0.49 11.68 7.00
N ARG A 165 1.23 12.73 6.61
CA ARG A 165 1.09 14.05 7.23
C ARG A 165 -0.33 14.60 7.06
N LEU A 166 -0.83 14.62 5.84
CA LEU A 166 -2.19 15.13 5.54
C LEU A 166 -3.29 14.32 6.25
N GLU A 167 -3.13 13.00 6.36
CA GLU A 167 -4.07 12.15 7.09
C GLU A 167 -4.00 12.40 8.60
N GLU A 168 -2.80 12.52 9.17
CA GLU A 168 -2.64 12.83 10.59
C GLU A 168 -3.17 14.24 10.92
N ASP A 169 -2.97 15.22 10.05
CA ASP A 169 -3.50 16.58 10.22
C ASP A 169 -5.04 16.55 10.23
N ALA A 170 -5.66 15.87 9.24
CA ALA A 170 -7.11 15.71 9.20
C ALA A 170 -7.68 14.91 10.39
N LEU A 171 -6.95 13.90 10.89
CA LEU A 171 -7.38 13.15 12.06
C LEU A 171 -7.26 13.99 13.34
N ARG A 172 -6.21 14.80 13.49
CA ARG A 172 -6.04 15.67 14.67
C ARG A 172 -7.10 16.76 14.74
N ASP A 173 -7.42 17.38 13.61
CA ASP A 173 -8.35 18.51 13.59
C ASP A 173 -9.81 18.08 13.81
N PHE A 174 -10.16 16.83 13.49
CA PHE A 174 -11.56 16.37 13.45
C PHE A 174 -11.89 15.14 14.30
N THR A 175 -10.92 14.52 15.00
CA THR A 175 -11.13 13.30 15.82
C THR A 175 -10.32 13.29 17.13
N ASP A 176 -10.49 12.25 17.95
CA ASP A 176 -9.76 12.01 19.22
C ASP A 176 -8.30 11.52 19.02
N TYR A 177 -7.68 11.83 17.88
CA TYR A 177 -6.39 11.27 17.48
C TYR A 177 -5.25 11.60 18.46
N GLU A 178 -5.18 12.83 18.96
CA GLU A 178 -4.14 13.23 19.92
C GLU A 178 -4.28 12.51 21.27
N GLU A 179 -5.50 12.25 21.72
CA GLU A 179 -5.74 11.51 22.98
C GLU A 179 -5.24 10.07 22.86
N LYS A 180 -5.40 9.46 21.68
CA LYS A 180 -4.96 8.08 21.43
C LYS A 180 -3.49 7.95 21.05
N PHE A 181 -2.88 8.98 20.45
CA PHE A 181 -1.47 8.97 20.06
C PHE A 181 -0.73 10.23 20.57
N PRO A 182 -0.55 10.38 21.90
CA PRO A 182 0.07 11.58 22.48
C PRO A 182 1.57 11.70 22.12
N GLY A 183 2.05 12.94 21.94
CA GLY A 183 3.48 13.27 21.72
C GLY A 183 3.89 13.72 20.31
N THR A 184 2.95 14.19 19.49
CA THR A 184 3.13 14.43 18.05
C THR A 184 3.27 15.89 17.61
N ARG A 185 3.71 16.78 18.51
CA ARG A 185 4.26 18.08 18.07
C ARG A 185 5.58 17.82 17.36
N GLN A 186 5.59 17.88 16.02
CA GLN A 186 6.82 18.17 15.28
C GLN A 186 7.04 19.68 15.42
N PRO A 187 8.06 20.16 16.15
CA PRO A 187 8.41 21.58 16.11
C PRO A 187 8.82 21.89 14.67
N TYR A 188 8.29 22.97 14.13
CA TYR A 188 8.64 23.49 12.81
C TYR A 188 10.15 23.71 12.67
#